data_AF-A0AAV9XA44-F1
#
_entry.id   AF-A0AAV9XA44-F1
#
_cell.length_a   1.000
_cell.length_b   1.000
_cell.length_c   1.000
_cell.angle_alpha   90.00
_cell.angle_beta   90.00
_cell.angle_gamma   90.00
#
_symmetry.space_group_name_H-M   'P 1'
#
loop_
_entity.id
_entity.type
_entity.pdbx_description
1 polymer ?
#
loop_
_entity_poly.entity_id
_entity_poly.type
_entity_poly.pdbx_seq_one_letter_code
_entity_poly.pdbx_strand_id
1 'polypeptide(L)'
;MRRWKRMLFDKYYFQCLPGATTAATTKTTTTAVKTTTAVTTTKTTTAATTTIAASGNARTAPPSGALVVRQSGTKSGEYASINAAVAALGTGTTAKTIFIYQGTFTEHVIVNYTGPLTIQGYTTDYTSYAGNTVVLTNNIPQSVAQADGSATLLIQKAAANVKVYNLNIKNTYGVGSQAIAMSASGVYGGFYGCGFYGYQDTLYAKQGKQYYANCFIQGAVDYIYGSASAWFNKCILSSNANGAITANGRESTTDPSWYVFESCTIQKASAVQSGATLSTGGVYLGRPWQVDARVLYQRCVIPDLVNAAGWEPMAAGATPFFYEYQNTGAGASTSKRQYLTSTTVSQTKAGLFASDTGFIDAAYPS
;
A
#
# COMPACT_ATOMS: atom_id res chain seq x y z
N MET A 1 -46.10 24.82 15.72
CA MET A 1 -45.17 25.98 15.78
C MET A 1 -44.25 25.91 14.56
N ARG A 2 -44.59 26.58 13.46
CA ARG A 2 -44.02 27.87 13.01
C ARG A 2 -42.49 27.95 13.08
N ARG A 3 -41.79 27.68 11.98
CA ARG A 3 -41.16 28.70 11.09
C ARG A 3 -40.08 28.07 10.20
N TRP A 4 -40.35 28.08 8.89
CA TRP A 4 -39.33 28.00 7.84
C TRP A 4 -38.66 29.38 7.71
N LYS A 5 -37.32 29.42 7.61
CA LYS A 5 -36.58 30.59 7.12
C LYS A 5 -35.70 30.17 5.95
N ARG A 6 -36.11 30.61 4.76
CA ARG A 6 -35.30 30.72 3.55
C ARG A 6 -34.15 31.69 3.80
N MET A 7 -32.97 31.40 3.25
CA MET A 7 -31.92 32.39 2.97
C MET A 7 -31.67 32.43 1.46
N LEU A 8 -31.45 33.65 0.99
CA LEU A 8 -31.52 34.10 -0.38
C LEU A 8 -30.24 33.77 -1.17
N PHE A 9 -30.43 33.53 -2.47
CA PHE A 9 -29.41 33.64 -3.50
C PHE A 9 -29.25 35.11 -3.88
N ASP A 10 -28.03 35.63 -3.84
CA ASP A 10 -27.69 36.89 -4.51
C ASP A 10 -26.96 36.62 -5.83
N LYS A 11 -27.60 37.09 -6.91
CA LYS A 11 -27.07 37.21 -8.26
C LYS A 11 -26.32 38.53 -8.35
N TYR A 12 -25.13 38.53 -8.94
CA TYR A 12 -24.52 39.74 -9.49
C TYR A 12 -24.43 39.62 -11.01
N TYR A 13 -25.03 40.58 -11.71
CA TYR A 13 -24.86 40.82 -13.13
C TYR A 13 -24.67 42.33 -13.36
N PHE A 14 -23.57 42.65 -14.06
CA PHE A 14 -23.28 43.78 -14.96
C PHE A 14 -23.47 45.24 -14.53
N GLN A 15 -22.43 46.05 -14.78
CA GLN A 15 -22.54 47.20 -15.68
C GLN A 15 -21.17 47.63 -16.25
N CYS A 16 -21.23 48.14 -17.47
CA CYS A 16 -20.14 48.55 -18.37
C CYS A 16 -20.19 50.09 -18.56
N LEU A 17 -19.15 50.64 -19.22
CA LEU A 17 -18.98 51.96 -19.90
C LEU A 17 -17.94 52.91 -19.25
N PRO A 18 -17.35 53.89 -20.00
CA PRO A 18 -16.62 53.75 -21.27
C PRO A 18 -15.31 54.60 -21.36
N GLY A 19 -14.44 54.21 -22.32
CA GLY A 19 -13.48 54.96 -23.16
C GLY A 19 -12.75 56.25 -22.71
N ALA A 20 -11.43 56.27 -22.94
CA ALA A 20 -10.69 57.46 -23.36
C ALA A 20 -9.44 57.08 -24.20
N THR A 21 -9.26 57.78 -25.31
CA THR A 21 -8.24 57.67 -26.35
C THR A 21 -7.02 58.56 -26.06
N THR A 22 -5.86 58.26 -26.67
CA THR A 22 -4.88 59.19 -27.31
C THR A 22 -3.60 58.40 -27.65
N ALA A 23 -3.30 58.19 -28.94
CA ALA A 23 -2.49 59.02 -29.84
C ALA A 23 -0.96 58.82 -29.65
N ALA A 24 -0.39 58.05 -30.58
CA ALA A 24 1.04 57.77 -30.71
C ALA A 24 1.79 58.97 -31.32
N THR A 25 3.02 59.21 -30.87
CA THR A 25 3.97 60.11 -31.54
C THR A 25 5.28 59.36 -31.80
N THR A 26 5.71 59.32 -33.05
CA THR A 26 6.97 58.72 -33.51
C THR A 26 8.07 59.78 -33.54
N LYS A 27 9.30 59.43 -33.13
CA LYS A 27 10.53 60.09 -33.60
C LYS A 27 11.71 59.10 -33.66
N THR A 28 12.30 59.07 -34.85
CA THR A 28 13.45 58.31 -35.37
C THR A 28 14.75 58.68 -34.62
N THR A 29 15.81 57.86 -34.55
CA THR A 29 16.95 57.88 -35.51
C THR A 29 18.00 56.77 -35.16
N THR A 30 18.23 55.86 -36.12
CA THR A 30 19.49 55.27 -36.66
C THR A 30 20.58 54.68 -35.74
N THR A 31 21.07 53.45 -36.04
CA THR A 31 22.36 53.20 -36.77
C THR A 31 22.79 51.72 -36.87
N ALA A 32 23.27 51.37 -38.07
CA ALA A 32 24.18 50.31 -38.51
C ALA A 32 23.76 48.82 -38.53
N VAL A 33 23.56 48.34 -39.75
CA VAL A 33 23.54 46.94 -40.18
C VAL A 33 24.97 46.40 -40.25
N LYS A 34 25.20 45.20 -39.70
CA LYS A 34 26.40 44.40 -39.96
C LYS A 34 25.99 43.03 -40.53
N THR A 35 26.30 42.83 -41.79
CA THR A 35 26.05 41.59 -42.54
C THR A 35 27.02 40.51 -42.09
N THR A 36 26.51 39.31 -41.75
CA THR A 36 27.33 38.10 -41.75
C THR A 36 26.54 36.91 -42.28
N THR A 37 27.15 36.24 -43.24
CA THR A 37 26.64 35.20 -44.13
C THR A 37 26.22 33.93 -43.39
N ALA A 38 25.06 33.38 -43.73
CA ALA A 38 24.58 32.09 -43.23
C ALA A 38 25.36 30.93 -43.85
N VAL A 39 25.88 30.02 -43.02
CA VAL A 39 26.40 28.71 -43.42
C VAL A 39 25.40 27.66 -42.99
N THR A 40 24.65 27.12 -43.96
CA THR A 40 23.73 26.00 -43.73
C THR A 40 24.53 24.71 -43.62
N THR A 41 24.60 24.13 -42.43
CA THR A 41 25.13 22.77 -42.24
C THR A 41 23.99 21.83 -41.90
N THR A 42 23.63 20.96 -42.84
CA THR A 42 22.61 19.92 -42.65
C THR A 42 23.14 18.87 -41.68
N LYS A 43 22.63 18.86 -40.44
CA LYS A 43 22.99 17.86 -39.43
C LYS A 43 21.94 16.76 -39.43
N THR A 44 22.27 15.62 -40.03
CA THR A 44 21.47 14.40 -39.99
C THR A 44 21.40 13.92 -38.53
N THR A 45 20.25 14.07 -37.89
CA THR A 45 20.00 13.52 -36.55
C THR A 45 19.57 12.07 -36.68
N THR A 46 20.53 11.15 -36.57
CA THR A 46 20.24 9.75 -36.29
C THR A 46 19.70 9.67 -34.87
N ALA A 47 18.44 9.25 -34.71
CA ALA A 47 17.87 8.98 -33.40
C ALA A 47 18.65 7.83 -32.75
N ALA A 48 19.52 8.17 -31.81
CA ALA A 48 20.16 7.19 -30.97
C ALA A 48 19.10 6.63 -30.03
N THR A 49 18.68 5.39 -30.25
CA THR A 49 17.92 4.61 -29.28
C THR A 49 18.83 4.38 -28.08
N THR A 50 18.70 5.23 -27.06
CA THR A 50 19.36 5.01 -25.78
C THR A 50 18.70 3.78 -25.16
N THR A 51 19.30 2.62 -25.33
CA THR A 51 18.99 1.45 -24.52
C THR A 51 19.43 1.78 -23.10
N ILE A 52 18.48 2.25 -22.28
CA ILE A 52 18.66 2.28 -20.83
C ILE A 52 18.99 0.85 -20.44
N ALA A 53 20.23 0.59 -20.04
CA ALA A 53 20.60 -0.69 -19.46
C ALA A 53 19.60 -0.97 -18.34
N ALA A 54 18.91 -2.11 -18.43
CA ALA A 54 18.04 -2.56 -17.37
C ALA A 54 18.85 -2.52 -16.07
N SER A 55 18.38 -1.76 -15.08
CA SER A 55 18.93 -1.87 -13.74
C SER A 55 18.93 -3.36 -13.37
N GLY A 56 19.94 -3.86 -12.64
CA GLY A 56 19.94 -5.25 -12.17
C GLY A 56 18.69 -5.62 -11.35
N ASN A 57 17.92 -4.60 -10.95
CA ASN A 57 16.68 -4.70 -10.17
C ASN A 57 15.41 -4.71 -11.04
N ALA A 58 15.53 -4.63 -12.37
CA ALA A 58 14.37 -4.63 -13.24
C ALA A 58 13.76 -6.04 -13.40
N ARG A 59 12.43 -6.12 -13.41
CA ARG A 59 11.63 -7.33 -13.66
C ARG A 59 10.64 -7.02 -14.77
N THR A 60 11.18 -6.81 -15.97
CA THR A 60 10.46 -6.27 -17.14
C THR A 60 10.08 -7.33 -18.17
N ALA A 61 10.47 -8.58 -17.96
CA ALA A 61 10.14 -9.72 -18.80
C ALA A 61 9.76 -10.93 -17.92
N PRO A 62 8.85 -11.80 -18.40
CA PRO A 62 8.45 -13.00 -17.67
C PRO A 62 9.62 -13.98 -17.52
N PRO A 63 9.80 -14.60 -16.35
CA PRO A 63 10.75 -15.71 -16.21
C PRO A 63 10.27 -16.93 -17.01
N SER A 64 11.19 -17.82 -17.34
CA SER A 64 10.89 -19.06 -18.07
C SER A 64 9.80 -19.87 -17.35
N GLY A 65 8.80 -20.35 -18.11
CA GLY A 65 7.70 -21.15 -17.59
C GLY A 65 6.61 -20.38 -16.83
N ALA A 66 6.68 -19.05 -16.78
CA ALA A 66 5.61 -18.25 -16.17
C ALA A 66 4.33 -18.25 -17.02
N LEU A 67 3.18 -18.26 -16.35
CA LEU A 67 1.90 -17.85 -16.92
C LEU A 67 1.94 -16.33 -17.09
N VAL A 68 1.73 -15.83 -18.30
CA VAL A 68 1.92 -14.40 -18.60
C VAL A 68 0.56 -13.72 -18.71
N VAL A 69 0.35 -12.67 -17.92
CA VAL A 69 -0.84 -11.83 -17.95
C VAL A 69 -0.51 -10.52 -18.65
N ARG A 70 -1.30 -10.16 -19.66
CA ARG A 70 -1.22 -8.88 -20.37
C ARG A 70 -2.62 -8.42 -20.75
N GLN A 71 -3.09 -7.33 -20.14
CA GLN A 71 -4.45 -6.82 -20.34
C GLN A 71 -4.70 -6.30 -21.75
N SER A 72 -3.77 -5.49 -22.28
CA SER A 72 -3.87 -4.91 -23.62
C SER A 72 -2.85 -5.54 -24.56
N GLY A 73 -3.30 -5.92 -25.76
CA GLY A 73 -2.47 -6.58 -26.75
C GLY A 73 -2.04 -8.00 -26.35
N THR A 74 -2.89 -8.73 -25.64
CA THR A 74 -2.66 -10.13 -25.23
C THR A 74 -2.20 -10.96 -26.43
N LYS A 75 -1.10 -11.69 -26.28
CA LYS A 75 -0.54 -12.55 -27.33
C LYS A 75 -1.07 -13.97 -27.20
N SER A 76 -0.90 -14.76 -28.26
CA SER A 76 -1.18 -16.20 -28.21
C SER A 76 -0.39 -16.85 -27.07
N GLY A 77 -1.08 -17.62 -26.22
CA GLY A 77 -0.51 -18.27 -25.03
C GLY A 77 -0.40 -17.38 -23.78
N GLU A 78 -0.79 -16.11 -23.85
CA GLU A 78 -0.91 -15.20 -22.69
C GLU A 78 -2.39 -15.09 -22.23
N TYR A 79 -2.60 -14.57 -21.02
CA TYR A 79 -3.91 -14.34 -20.42
C TYR A 79 -4.25 -12.85 -20.36
N ALA A 80 -5.51 -12.50 -20.65
CA ALA A 80 -5.97 -11.12 -20.60
C ALA A 80 -6.29 -10.63 -19.16
N SER A 81 -6.43 -11.54 -18.20
CA SER A 81 -6.82 -11.24 -16.81
C SER A 81 -6.01 -12.06 -15.80
N ILE A 82 -5.95 -11.58 -14.56
CA ILE A 82 -5.27 -12.28 -13.47
C ILE A 82 -6.06 -13.54 -13.10
N ASN A 83 -7.39 -13.46 -13.03
CA ASN A 83 -8.23 -14.64 -12.75
C ASN A 83 -8.05 -15.75 -13.78
N ALA A 84 -7.89 -15.43 -15.07
CA ALA A 84 -7.66 -16.46 -16.09
C ALA A 84 -6.31 -17.18 -15.89
N ALA A 85 -5.25 -16.46 -15.52
CA ALA A 85 -3.97 -17.08 -15.21
C ALA A 85 -4.02 -17.90 -13.90
N VAL A 86 -4.74 -17.42 -12.88
CA VAL A 86 -4.96 -18.17 -11.64
C VAL A 86 -5.75 -19.45 -11.90
N ALA A 87 -6.81 -19.41 -12.71
CA ALA A 87 -7.56 -20.59 -13.10
C ALA A 87 -6.68 -21.61 -13.86
N ALA A 88 -5.75 -21.13 -14.70
CA ALA A 88 -4.82 -21.96 -15.46
C ALA A 88 -3.73 -22.63 -14.61
N LEU A 89 -3.55 -22.24 -13.34
CA LEU A 89 -2.68 -22.98 -12.41
C LEU A 89 -3.18 -24.42 -12.21
N GLY A 90 -4.50 -24.63 -12.32
CA GLY A 90 -5.16 -25.90 -12.08
C GLY A 90 -4.93 -26.41 -10.66
N THR A 91 -4.92 -27.73 -10.52
CA THR A 91 -4.52 -28.39 -9.27
C THR A 91 -3.07 -28.85 -9.37
N GLY A 92 -2.33 -28.78 -8.26
CA GLY A 92 -0.97 -29.28 -8.22
C GLY A 92 -0.14 -28.66 -7.12
N THR A 93 1.03 -29.26 -6.88
CA THR A 93 1.95 -28.88 -5.80
C THR A 93 3.30 -28.39 -6.31
N THR A 94 3.48 -28.31 -7.63
CA THR A 94 4.72 -27.84 -8.25
C THR A 94 4.82 -26.32 -8.15
N ALA A 95 6.04 -25.79 -8.16
CA ALA A 95 6.23 -24.34 -8.15
C ALA A 95 5.69 -23.72 -9.45
N LYS A 96 4.93 -22.63 -9.32
CA LYS A 96 4.38 -21.87 -10.45
C LYS A 96 4.68 -20.39 -10.32
N THR A 97 4.74 -19.71 -11.46
CA THR A 97 4.90 -18.26 -11.53
C THR A 97 3.83 -17.67 -12.43
N ILE A 98 3.19 -16.60 -11.97
CA ILE A 98 2.38 -15.69 -12.78
C ILE A 98 3.17 -14.38 -12.92
N PHE A 99 3.44 -13.96 -14.14
CA PHE A 99 4.04 -12.66 -14.44
C PHE A 99 2.99 -11.73 -15.05
N ILE A 100 2.87 -10.51 -14.54
CA ILE A 100 1.81 -9.57 -14.91
C ILE A 100 2.45 -8.32 -15.50
N TYR A 101 2.19 -8.05 -16.77
CA TYR A 101 2.55 -6.77 -17.39
C TYR A 101 1.74 -5.61 -16.82
N GLN A 102 2.29 -4.39 -16.94
CA GLN A 102 1.62 -3.14 -16.58
C GLN A 102 0.16 -3.08 -17.05
N GLY A 103 -0.72 -2.57 -16.18
CA GLY A 103 -2.16 -2.56 -16.43
C GLY A 103 -2.98 -2.33 -15.16
N THR A 104 -4.28 -2.08 -15.33
CA THR A 104 -5.24 -1.95 -14.24
C THR A 104 -6.31 -3.01 -14.38
N PHE A 105 -6.24 -4.01 -13.50
CA PHE A 105 -7.09 -5.18 -13.46
C PHE A 105 -8.19 -4.98 -12.43
N THR A 106 -9.42 -4.73 -12.90
CA THR A 106 -10.59 -4.60 -12.02
C THR A 106 -11.18 -5.98 -11.75
N GLU A 107 -10.67 -6.66 -10.72
CA GLU A 107 -10.94 -8.08 -10.47
C GLU A 107 -11.03 -8.37 -8.96
N HIS A 108 -11.84 -9.36 -8.59
CA HIS A 108 -11.75 -10.07 -7.31
C HIS A 108 -10.98 -11.36 -7.59
N VAL A 109 -9.78 -11.51 -7.04
CA VAL A 109 -8.87 -12.63 -7.33
C VAL A 109 -8.75 -13.54 -6.11
N ILE A 110 -9.07 -14.81 -6.28
CA ILE A 110 -8.98 -15.84 -5.24
C ILE A 110 -7.86 -16.82 -5.59
N VAL A 111 -6.88 -16.95 -4.70
CA VAL A 111 -5.75 -17.88 -4.83
C VAL A 111 -5.93 -19.03 -3.84
N ASN A 112 -6.09 -20.24 -4.36
CA ASN A 112 -6.20 -21.48 -3.60
C ASN A 112 -5.23 -22.58 -4.09
N TYR A 113 -4.24 -22.21 -4.90
CA TYR A 113 -3.25 -23.13 -5.45
C TYR A 113 -2.36 -23.72 -4.34
N THR A 114 -2.31 -25.05 -4.25
CA THR A 114 -1.68 -25.76 -3.11
C THR A 114 -0.17 -25.90 -3.22
N GLY A 115 0.44 -25.58 -4.37
CA GLY A 115 1.88 -25.50 -4.55
C GLY A 115 2.45 -24.09 -4.30
N PRO A 116 3.80 -23.94 -4.21
CA PRO A 116 4.44 -22.64 -4.14
C PRO A 116 4.07 -21.77 -5.35
N LEU A 117 3.59 -20.55 -5.09
CA LEU A 117 3.17 -19.63 -6.15
C LEU A 117 3.90 -18.29 -6.02
N THR A 118 4.53 -17.87 -7.11
CA THR A 118 5.01 -16.49 -7.26
C THR A 118 4.07 -15.70 -8.16
N ILE A 119 3.57 -14.56 -7.68
CA ILE A 119 2.82 -13.58 -8.47
C ILE A 119 3.68 -12.33 -8.57
N GLN A 120 4.13 -12.00 -9.78
CA GLN A 120 5.12 -10.95 -9.99
C GLN A 120 4.61 -9.90 -10.98
N GLY A 121 4.57 -8.65 -10.53
CA GLY A 121 4.27 -7.51 -11.37
C GLY A 121 5.49 -7.03 -12.14
N TYR A 122 5.25 -6.48 -13.33
CA TYR A 122 6.23 -5.70 -14.07
C TYR A 122 6.73 -4.53 -13.23
N THR A 123 8.05 -4.36 -13.17
CA THR A 123 8.69 -3.21 -12.54
C THR A 123 10.09 -2.97 -13.10
N THR A 124 10.54 -1.73 -13.06
CA THR A 124 11.92 -1.33 -13.38
C THR A 124 12.84 -1.32 -12.15
N ASP A 125 12.27 -1.52 -10.95
CA ASP A 125 12.99 -1.70 -9.70
C ASP A 125 12.15 -2.56 -8.74
N TYR A 126 12.55 -3.82 -8.55
CA TYR A 126 11.84 -4.74 -7.65
C TYR A 126 11.96 -4.33 -6.18
N THR A 127 12.98 -3.56 -5.82
CA THR A 127 13.28 -3.26 -4.41
C THR A 127 12.32 -2.25 -3.78
N SER A 128 11.49 -1.58 -4.58
CA SER A 128 10.59 -0.51 -4.16
C SER A 128 9.16 -0.69 -4.69
N TYR A 129 8.18 -0.21 -3.92
CA TYR A 129 6.78 -0.13 -4.35
C TYR A 129 6.50 1.07 -5.28
N ALA A 130 7.35 2.10 -5.26
CA ALA A 130 7.03 3.40 -5.84
C ALA A 130 6.88 3.35 -7.38
N GLY A 131 7.54 2.40 -8.03
CA GLY A 131 7.50 2.19 -9.48
C GLY A 131 6.45 1.16 -9.95
N ASN A 132 5.60 0.65 -9.06
CA ASN A 132 4.63 -0.39 -9.42
C ASN A 132 3.64 0.10 -10.48
N THR A 133 3.61 -0.57 -11.63
CA THR A 133 2.69 -0.26 -12.74
C THR A 133 1.55 -1.26 -12.90
N VAL A 134 1.52 -2.32 -12.09
CA VAL A 134 0.43 -3.29 -12.05
C VAL A 134 -0.51 -2.91 -10.92
N VAL A 135 -1.77 -2.63 -11.27
CA VAL A 135 -2.83 -2.31 -10.30
C VAL A 135 -3.90 -3.40 -10.36
N LEU A 136 -4.12 -4.09 -9.25
CA LEU A 136 -5.29 -4.95 -9.03
C LEU A 136 -6.27 -4.18 -8.14
N THR A 137 -7.50 -3.98 -8.60
CA THR A 137 -8.47 -3.11 -7.92
C THR A 137 -9.88 -3.69 -7.90
N ASN A 138 -10.63 -3.40 -6.85
CA ASN A 138 -12.07 -3.60 -6.80
C ASN A 138 -12.74 -2.53 -5.92
N ASN A 139 -14.03 -2.69 -5.67
CA ASN A 139 -14.82 -1.79 -4.82
C ASN A 139 -15.90 -2.60 -4.06
N ILE A 140 -15.49 -3.69 -3.41
CA ILE A 140 -16.43 -4.60 -2.73
C ILE A 140 -16.29 -4.42 -1.21
N PRO A 141 -17.30 -3.90 -0.51
CA PRO A 141 -17.31 -3.85 0.95
C PRO A 141 -17.82 -5.16 1.57
N GLN A 142 -17.55 -5.37 2.86
CA GLN A 142 -18.09 -6.50 3.62
C GLN A 142 -19.61 -6.43 3.77
N SER A 143 -20.20 -5.24 3.78
CA SER A 143 -21.67 -5.09 3.76
C SER A 143 -22.34 -5.74 2.55
N VAL A 144 -21.59 -6.03 1.47
CA VAL A 144 -22.06 -6.72 0.26
C VAL A 144 -21.61 -8.18 0.20
N ALA A 145 -20.30 -8.44 0.35
CA ALA A 145 -19.75 -9.78 0.11
C ALA A 145 -19.39 -10.56 1.39
N GLN A 146 -19.47 -9.92 2.55
CA GLN A 146 -19.15 -10.44 3.90
C GLN A 146 -17.73 -11.00 4.05
N ALA A 147 -17.09 -10.71 5.19
CA ALA A 147 -15.78 -11.26 5.55
C ALA A 147 -14.73 -11.21 4.40
N ASP A 148 -14.11 -12.35 4.09
CA ASP A 148 -13.09 -12.49 3.06
C ASP A 148 -13.60 -12.19 1.64
N GLY A 149 -14.91 -12.25 1.40
CA GLY A 149 -15.52 -11.95 0.09
C GLY A 149 -15.30 -10.50 -0.37
N SER A 150 -14.96 -9.60 0.55
CA SER A 150 -14.62 -8.20 0.22
C SER A 150 -13.20 -8.02 -0.34
N ALA A 151 -12.30 -8.99 -0.15
CA ALA A 151 -10.89 -8.85 -0.51
C ALA A 151 -10.68 -8.62 -2.02
N THR A 152 -9.81 -7.69 -2.42
CA THR A 152 -9.40 -7.60 -3.85
C THR A 152 -8.54 -8.78 -4.26
N LEU A 153 -7.56 -9.14 -3.42
CA LEU A 153 -6.80 -10.37 -3.52
C LEU A 153 -7.00 -11.19 -2.25
N LEU A 154 -7.51 -12.41 -2.40
CA LEU A 154 -7.73 -13.38 -1.33
C LEU A 154 -6.79 -14.57 -1.51
N ILE A 155 -5.80 -14.72 -0.63
CA ILE A 155 -5.00 -15.94 -0.50
C ILE A 155 -5.67 -16.83 0.56
N GLN A 156 -6.29 -17.92 0.10
CA GLN A 156 -6.98 -18.87 0.96
C GLN A 156 -6.00 -19.75 1.74
N LYS A 157 -6.50 -20.37 2.81
CA LYS A 157 -5.72 -21.25 3.69
C LYS A 157 -5.06 -22.43 2.98
N ALA A 158 -5.70 -22.95 1.92
CA ALA A 158 -5.16 -24.05 1.13
C ALA A 158 -3.91 -23.66 0.32
N ALA A 159 -3.67 -22.36 0.10
CA ALA A 159 -2.52 -21.90 -0.65
C ALA A 159 -1.23 -22.04 0.17
N ALA A 160 -0.16 -22.52 -0.47
CA ALA A 160 1.11 -22.78 0.20
C ALA A 160 2.21 -21.88 -0.35
N ASN A 161 2.95 -21.20 0.55
CA ASN A 161 4.14 -20.41 0.23
C ASN A 161 3.94 -19.45 -0.96
N VAL A 162 2.91 -18.60 -0.85
CA VAL A 162 2.59 -17.60 -1.87
C VAL A 162 3.49 -16.39 -1.69
N LYS A 163 4.12 -15.94 -2.76
CA LYS A 163 4.93 -14.73 -2.82
C LYS A 163 4.37 -13.75 -3.84
N VAL A 164 4.16 -12.51 -3.42
CA VAL A 164 3.65 -11.43 -4.29
C VAL A 164 4.67 -10.31 -4.36
N TYR A 165 4.99 -9.86 -5.58
CA TYR A 165 6.02 -8.85 -5.84
C TYR A 165 5.48 -7.70 -6.68
N ASN A 166 5.69 -6.46 -6.25
CA ASN A 166 5.53 -5.26 -7.07
C ASN A 166 4.13 -5.06 -7.69
N LEU A 167 3.09 -5.39 -6.93
CA LEU A 167 1.69 -5.09 -7.27
C LEU A 167 1.15 -3.99 -6.37
N ASN A 168 0.30 -3.12 -6.94
CA ASN A 168 -0.60 -2.27 -6.17
C ASN A 168 -1.97 -2.96 -6.07
N ILE A 169 -2.38 -3.35 -4.86
CA ILE A 169 -3.65 -4.02 -4.58
C ILE A 169 -4.56 -3.05 -3.84
N LYS A 170 -5.75 -2.79 -4.39
CA LYS A 170 -6.62 -1.69 -3.95
C LYS A 170 -8.07 -2.13 -3.75
N ASN A 171 -8.64 -1.78 -2.60
CA ASN A 171 -10.09 -1.71 -2.46
C ASN A 171 -10.52 -0.25 -2.34
N THR A 172 -11.31 0.21 -3.30
CA THR A 172 -11.61 1.63 -3.52
C THR A 172 -12.87 2.12 -2.81
N TYR A 173 -13.49 1.29 -1.95
CA TYR A 173 -14.75 1.61 -1.27
C TYR A 173 -14.71 2.87 -0.42
N GLY A 174 -13.65 3.06 0.37
CA GLY A 174 -13.52 4.22 1.23
C GLY A 174 -14.35 4.11 2.51
N VAL A 175 -15.01 5.19 2.91
CA VAL A 175 -15.73 5.31 4.19
C VAL A 175 -17.08 4.59 4.13
N GLY A 176 -17.42 3.84 5.19
CA GLY A 176 -18.78 3.35 5.44
C GLY A 176 -18.89 1.87 5.84
N SER A 177 -17.89 1.05 5.48
CA SER A 177 -17.83 -0.38 5.78
C SER A 177 -16.40 -0.87 5.55
N GLN A 178 -16.05 -1.97 6.20
CA GLN A 178 -14.82 -2.72 5.98
C GLN A 178 -14.69 -3.10 4.51
N ALA A 179 -13.50 -2.94 3.93
CA ALA A 179 -13.26 -3.24 2.53
C ALA A 179 -11.81 -3.67 2.33
N ILE A 180 -11.61 -4.98 2.22
CA ILE A 180 -10.28 -5.57 2.24
C ILE A 180 -9.60 -5.39 0.88
N ALA A 181 -8.37 -4.88 0.86
CA ALA A 181 -7.53 -4.91 -0.33
C ALA A 181 -6.86 -6.28 -0.47
N MET A 182 -6.25 -6.76 0.61
CA MET A 182 -5.53 -8.04 0.63
C MET A 182 -5.89 -8.86 1.86
N SER A 183 -6.28 -10.12 1.66
CA SER A 183 -6.44 -11.10 2.74
C SER A 183 -5.53 -12.30 2.53
N ALA A 184 -4.80 -12.70 3.57
CA ALA A 184 -3.88 -13.85 3.51
C ALA A 184 -4.05 -14.79 4.70
N SER A 185 -4.31 -16.07 4.40
CA SER A 185 -4.53 -17.13 5.39
C SER A 185 -3.73 -18.42 5.17
N GLY A 186 -2.81 -18.44 4.19
CA GLY A 186 -1.94 -19.60 3.93
C GLY A 186 -0.87 -19.81 5.01
N VAL A 187 -0.19 -20.96 4.98
CA VAL A 187 0.85 -21.30 5.99
C VAL A 187 1.99 -20.27 5.99
N TYR A 188 2.47 -19.94 4.79
CA TYR A 188 3.55 -18.98 4.55
C TYR A 188 3.13 -17.98 3.47
N GLY A 189 3.35 -16.69 3.73
CA GLY A 189 3.13 -15.61 2.78
C GLY A 189 4.28 -14.61 2.75
N GLY A 190 4.73 -14.23 1.56
CA GLY A 190 5.75 -13.19 1.36
C GLY A 190 5.25 -12.09 0.44
N PHE A 191 5.42 -10.83 0.82
CA PHE A 191 4.94 -9.68 0.07
C PHE A 191 6.04 -8.64 -0.02
N TYR A 192 6.46 -8.29 -1.24
CA TYR A 192 7.69 -7.57 -1.45
C TYR A 192 7.51 -6.41 -2.44
N GLY A 193 7.83 -5.20 -2.01
CA GLY A 193 7.61 -4.01 -2.84
C GLY A 193 6.15 -3.82 -3.25
N CYS A 194 5.19 -4.37 -2.50
CA CYS A 194 3.77 -4.24 -2.81
C CYS A 194 3.19 -2.94 -2.24
N GLY A 195 2.15 -2.42 -2.88
CA GLY A 195 1.30 -1.37 -2.32
C GLY A 195 -0.08 -1.92 -1.98
N PHE A 196 -0.55 -1.72 -0.76
CA PHE A 196 -1.90 -2.08 -0.30
C PHE A 196 -2.66 -0.81 0.04
N TYR A 197 -3.81 -0.59 -0.59
CA TYR A 197 -4.54 0.67 -0.48
C TYR A 197 -6.01 0.41 -0.13
N GLY A 198 -6.47 1.07 0.92
CA GLY A 198 -7.87 1.06 1.33
C GLY A 198 -8.18 2.16 2.34
N TYR A 199 -9.19 1.89 3.18
CA TYR A 199 -9.61 2.79 4.27
C TYR A 199 -9.78 2.01 5.57
N GLN A 200 -10.88 1.25 5.70
CA GLN A 200 -11.11 0.35 6.82
C GLN A 200 -10.75 -1.08 6.42
N ASP A 201 -9.97 -1.78 7.25
CA ASP A 201 -9.62 -3.19 7.08
C ASP A 201 -8.79 -3.50 5.81
N THR A 202 -7.83 -2.63 5.46
CA THR A 202 -7.10 -2.71 4.19
C THR A 202 -6.33 -4.03 4.00
N LEU A 203 -5.54 -4.43 5.00
CA LEU A 203 -4.72 -5.64 4.98
C LEU A 203 -5.19 -6.60 6.08
N TYR A 204 -5.85 -7.67 5.68
CA TYR A 204 -6.20 -8.77 6.57
C TYR A 204 -5.07 -9.79 6.60
N ALA A 205 -4.10 -9.57 7.50
CA ALA A 205 -3.07 -10.55 7.86
C ALA A 205 -3.71 -11.62 8.77
N LYS A 206 -4.58 -12.43 8.15
CA LYS A 206 -5.57 -13.28 8.81
C LYS A 206 -4.93 -14.37 9.66
N GLN A 207 -4.13 -15.24 9.06
CA GLN A 207 -3.48 -16.38 9.74
C GLN A 207 -2.18 -16.80 9.04
N GLY A 208 -1.33 -17.53 9.76
CA GLY A 208 -0.07 -18.07 9.24
C GLY A 208 1.14 -17.16 9.47
N LYS A 209 2.29 -17.55 8.92
CA LYS A 209 3.54 -16.79 8.99
C LYS A 209 3.66 -15.88 7.78
N GLN A 210 3.76 -14.58 8.00
CA GLN A 210 3.69 -13.59 6.92
C GLN A 210 4.85 -12.60 7.01
N TYR A 211 5.47 -12.31 5.86
CA TYR A 211 6.59 -11.38 5.75
C TYR A 211 6.27 -10.30 4.72
N TYR A 212 6.33 -9.04 5.13
CA TYR A 212 6.11 -7.87 4.29
C TYR A 212 7.39 -7.05 4.25
N ALA A 213 7.95 -6.79 3.07
CA ALA A 213 9.18 -6.01 2.96
C ALA A 213 9.10 -4.92 1.89
N ASN A 214 9.54 -3.72 2.26
CA ASN A 214 9.53 -2.54 1.40
C ASN A 214 8.14 -2.24 0.82
N CYS A 215 7.08 -2.59 1.57
CA CYS A 215 5.71 -2.39 1.15
C CYS A 215 5.18 -1.01 1.56
N PHE A 216 4.20 -0.51 0.82
CA PHE A 216 3.38 0.63 1.20
C PHE A 216 2.01 0.13 1.66
N ILE A 217 1.55 0.54 2.84
CA ILE A 217 0.28 0.10 3.41
C ILE A 217 -0.51 1.33 3.84
N GLN A 218 -1.66 1.58 3.22
CA GLN A 218 -2.47 2.75 3.46
C GLN A 218 -3.89 2.42 3.90
N GLY A 219 -4.35 3.06 4.96
CA GLY A 219 -5.73 3.06 5.42
C GLY A 219 -5.93 4.02 6.58
N ALA A 220 -7.00 3.83 7.36
CA ALA A 220 -7.38 4.69 8.48
C ALA A 220 -7.76 3.89 9.72
N VAL A 221 -8.68 2.94 9.57
CA VAL A 221 -9.26 2.19 10.68
C VAL A 221 -8.88 0.73 10.53
N ASP A 222 -8.15 0.20 11.51
CA ASP A 222 -7.78 -1.22 11.61
C ASP A 222 -7.12 -1.74 10.32
N TYR A 223 -6.35 -0.88 9.65
CA TYR A 223 -5.96 -1.14 8.27
C TYR A 223 -4.89 -2.24 8.14
N ILE A 224 -4.34 -2.72 9.26
CA ILE A 224 -3.62 -3.98 9.39
C ILE A 224 -4.25 -4.78 10.53
N TYR A 225 -4.96 -5.86 10.21
CA TYR A 225 -5.71 -6.63 11.23
C TYR A 225 -5.65 -8.13 10.99
N GLY A 226 -6.04 -8.90 12.00
CA GLY A 226 -6.03 -10.37 11.99
C GLY A 226 -5.11 -11.00 13.04
N SER A 227 -4.80 -12.28 12.86
CA SER A 227 -4.11 -13.11 13.86
C SER A 227 -2.93 -13.89 13.27
N ALA A 228 -2.29 -13.35 12.22
CA ALA A 228 -1.03 -13.89 11.71
C ALA A 228 0.15 -13.62 12.66
N SER A 229 1.18 -14.44 12.58
CA SER A 229 2.53 -14.05 12.99
C SER A 229 3.13 -13.29 11.81
N ALA A 230 3.22 -11.96 11.90
CA ALA A 230 3.56 -11.11 10.77
C ALA A 230 4.72 -10.16 11.08
N TRP A 231 5.70 -10.14 10.18
CA TRP A 231 6.83 -9.23 10.23
C TRP A 231 6.74 -8.21 9.10
N PHE A 232 6.76 -6.94 9.44
CA PHE A 232 6.75 -5.82 8.50
C PHE A 232 8.12 -5.15 8.54
N ASN A 233 8.89 -5.25 7.46
CA ASN A 233 10.26 -4.77 7.37
C ASN A 233 10.36 -3.58 6.42
N LYS A 234 10.82 -2.42 6.91
CA LYS A 234 11.01 -1.22 6.07
C LYS A 234 9.76 -0.84 5.28
N CYS A 235 8.59 -1.05 5.87
CA CYS A 235 7.32 -0.67 5.25
C CYS A 235 6.99 0.80 5.55
N ILE A 236 6.24 1.41 4.65
CA ILE A 236 5.59 2.70 4.89
C ILE A 236 4.16 2.44 5.34
N LEU A 237 3.80 2.94 6.51
CA LEU A 237 2.48 2.85 7.11
C LEU A 237 1.82 4.23 6.98
N SER A 238 0.92 4.38 6.01
CA SER A 238 0.42 5.67 5.57
C SER A 238 -1.04 5.86 5.99
N SER A 239 -1.30 6.65 7.03
CA SER A 239 -2.68 6.90 7.48
C SER A 239 -3.37 7.95 6.62
N ASN A 240 -4.57 7.67 6.10
CA ASN A 240 -5.37 8.59 5.29
C ASN A 240 -6.59 9.18 6.02
N ALA A 241 -6.79 8.83 7.29
CA ALA A 241 -7.68 9.51 8.25
C ALA A 241 -7.28 9.14 9.68
N ASN A 242 -7.95 9.74 10.67
CA ASN A 242 -7.84 9.35 12.07
C ASN A 242 -8.28 7.89 12.26
N GLY A 243 -7.63 7.18 13.19
CA GLY A 243 -7.94 5.79 13.50
C GLY A 243 -6.71 5.01 13.96
N ALA A 244 -6.86 3.68 14.08
CA ALA A 244 -5.80 2.79 14.53
C ALA A 244 -5.11 2.08 13.35
N ILE A 245 -3.78 1.98 13.41
CA ILE A 245 -2.99 1.26 12.41
C ILE A 245 -3.27 -0.24 12.49
N THR A 246 -3.13 -0.82 13.69
CA THR A 246 -3.28 -2.26 13.89
C THR A 246 -4.49 -2.65 14.72
N ALA A 247 -5.13 -3.75 14.35
CA ALA A 247 -6.12 -4.45 15.16
C ALA A 247 -5.78 -5.94 15.23
N ASN A 248 -4.83 -6.30 16.12
CA ASN A 248 -4.40 -7.69 16.26
C ASN A 248 -5.46 -8.51 17.00
N GLY A 249 -5.81 -9.66 16.43
CA GLY A 249 -6.88 -10.55 16.88
C GLY A 249 -6.41 -11.75 17.68
N ARG A 250 -5.29 -11.64 18.40
CA ARG A 250 -4.81 -12.70 19.29
C ARG A 250 -5.74 -12.86 20.49
N GLU A 251 -6.28 -14.06 20.67
CA GLU A 251 -7.29 -14.35 21.71
C GLU A 251 -6.74 -14.97 22.99
N SER A 252 -5.56 -15.60 22.95
CA SER A 252 -5.01 -16.29 24.11
C SER A 252 -3.48 -16.29 24.14
N THR A 253 -2.92 -16.64 25.29
CA THR A 253 -1.48 -16.72 25.46
C THR A 253 -0.79 -17.79 24.60
N THR A 254 -1.53 -18.85 24.22
CA THR A 254 -1.04 -19.96 23.39
C THR A 254 -1.09 -19.68 21.90
N ASP A 255 -1.83 -18.66 21.45
CA ASP A 255 -1.85 -18.23 20.06
C ASP A 255 -0.50 -17.57 19.68
N PRO A 256 0.20 -18.09 18.63
CA PRO A 256 1.49 -17.56 18.19
C PRO A 256 1.40 -16.21 17.47
N SER A 257 0.20 -15.68 17.21
CA SER A 257 -0.04 -14.37 16.60
C SER A 257 0.84 -13.28 17.23
N TRP A 258 1.48 -12.49 16.38
CA TRP A 258 2.30 -11.36 16.80
C TRP A 258 2.62 -10.51 15.58
N TYR A 259 2.34 -9.21 15.67
CA TYR A 259 2.80 -8.24 14.68
C TYR A 259 4.09 -7.56 15.14
N VAL A 260 5.12 -7.63 14.32
CA VAL A 260 6.39 -6.94 14.55
C VAL A 260 6.67 -6.01 13.37
N PHE A 261 6.78 -4.71 13.66
CA PHE A 261 7.17 -3.69 12.71
C PHE A 261 8.63 -3.33 12.95
N GLU A 262 9.47 -3.61 11.96
CA GLU A 262 10.90 -3.37 11.97
C GLU A 262 11.26 -2.25 11.00
N SER A 263 11.87 -1.19 11.51
CA SER A 263 12.40 -0.11 10.67
C SER A 263 11.34 0.49 9.72
N CYS A 264 10.06 0.45 10.12
CA CYS A 264 8.95 1.01 9.37
C CYS A 264 8.85 2.52 9.61
N THR A 265 8.25 3.24 8.65
CA THR A 265 7.95 4.67 8.80
C THR A 265 6.44 4.87 8.82
N ILE A 266 5.92 5.49 9.87
CA ILE A 266 4.54 5.97 9.92
C ILE A 266 4.51 7.36 9.27
N GLN A 267 3.52 7.62 8.44
CA GLN A 267 3.35 8.93 7.81
C GLN A 267 1.89 9.29 7.57
N LYS A 268 1.68 10.58 7.33
CA LYS A 268 0.42 11.10 6.78
C LYS A 268 0.34 10.73 5.29
N ALA A 269 -0.79 10.21 4.83
CA ALA A 269 -1.02 10.02 3.41
C ALA A 269 -1.02 11.37 2.65
N SER A 270 -0.58 11.34 1.39
CA SER A 270 -0.54 12.54 0.54
C SER A 270 -1.93 13.12 0.29
N ALA A 271 -2.97 12.29 0.38
CA ALA A 271 -4.36 12.70 0.33
C ALA A 271 -5.13 12.07 1.51
N VAL A 272 -5.90 12.91 2.22
CA VAL A 272 -6.87 12.45 3.21
C VAL A 272 -8.06 11.84 2.47
N GLN A 273 -8.61 10.74 2.99
CA GLN A 273 -9.79 10.10 2.43
C GLN A 273 -10.95 11.10 2.36
N SER A 274 -11.66 11.13 1.23
CA SER A 274 -12.83 12.00 1.06
C SER A 274 -13.86 11.75 2.16
N GLY A 275 -14.31 12.83 2.81
CA GLY A 275 -15.26 12.76 3.93
C GLY A 275 -14.63 12.42 5.29
N ALA A 276 -13.31 12.32 5.38
CA ALA A 276 -12.60 11.99 6.62
C ALA A 276 -11.71 13.16 7.11
N THR A 277 -11.23 13.04 8.34
CA THR A 277 -10.31 14.00 8.97
C THR A 277 -9.02 13.30 9.34
N LEU A 278 -7.88 13.99 9.18
CA LEU A 278 -6.58 13.54 9.67
C LEU A 278 -5.87 14.67 10.40
N SER A 279 -5.89 14.61 11.73
CA SER A 279 -5.27 15.58 12.63
C SER A 279 -3.96 15.03 13.22
N THR A 280 -3.06 15.93 13.63
CA THR A 280 -1.95 15.58 14.53
C THR A 280 -2.51 14.90 15.78
N GLY A 281 -1.86 13.83 16.23
CA GLY A 281 -2.35 12.98 17.33
C GLY A 281 -3.65 12.23 17.03
N GLY A 282 -4.12 12.18 15.77
CA GLY A 282 -5.35 11.51 15.37
C GLY A 282 -5.19 10.02 15.05
N VAL A 283 -3.96 9.52 15.02
CA VAL A 283 -3.64 8.12 14.70
C VAL A 283 -3.18 7.38 15.96
N TYR A 284 -3.61 6.13 16.13
CA TYR A 284 -3.11 5.22 17.15
C TYR A 284 -2.27 4.11 16.51
N LEU A 285 -1.20 3.68 17.19
CA LEU A 285 -0.39 2.53 16.81
C LEU A 285 -1.22 1.25 16.68
N GLY A 286 -2.27 1.13 17.49
CA GLY A 286 -3.22 0.03 17.40
C GLY A 286 -4.25 0.01 18.50
N ARG A 287 -5.13 -0.99 18.41
CA ARG A 287 -6.12 -1.35 19.42
C ARG A 287 -6.35 -2.86 19.46
N PRO A 288 -6.76 -3.44 20.60
CA PRO A 288 -6.89 -4.88 20.74
C PRO A 288 -8.23 -5.36 20.15
N TRP A 289 -8.21 -5.94 18.95
CA TRP A 289 -9.42 -6.57 18.39
C TRP A 289 -9.85 -7.76 19.26
N GLN A 290 -8.87 -8.48 19.82
CA GLN A 290 -9.10 -9.51 20.81
C GLN A 290 -8.27 -9.27 22.07
N VAL A 291 -8.68 -9.91 23.17
CA VAL A 291 -8.25 -9.58 24.54
C VAL A 291 -6.75 -9.66 24.77
N ASP A 292 -6.04 -10.50 24.02
CA ASP A 292 -4.62 -10.80 24.19
C ASP A 292 -3.77 -10.29 23.02
N ALA A 293 -4.26 -9.27 22.30
CA ALA A 293 -3.62 -8.65 21.15
C ALA A 293 -2.14 -8.36 21.39
N ARG A 294 -1.27 -8.67 20.43
CA ARG A 294 0.18 -8.56 20.60
C ARG A 294 0.88 -7.89 19.42
N VAL A 295 1.49 -6.73 19.69
CA VAL A 295 2.10 -5.86 18.66
C VAL A 295 3.37 -5.22 19.19
N LEU A 296 4.42 -5.16 18.36
CA LEU A 296 5.68 -4.47 18.65
C LEU A 296 6.06 -3.55 17.48
N TYR A 297 6.29 -2.27 17.79
CA TYR A 297 6.99 -1.35 16.90
C TYR A 297 8.44 -1.20 17.35
N GLN A 298 9.39 -1.59 16.51
CA GLN A 298 10.82 -1.52 16.82
C GLN A 298 11.64 -0.81 15.73
N ARG A 299 12.47 0.14 16.15
CA ARG A 299 13.30 0.99 15.27
C ARG A 299 12.48 1.73 14.21
N CYS A 300 11.21 1.99 14.48
CA CYS A 300 10.33 2.69 13.58
C CYS A 300 10.48 4.22 13.71
N VAL A 301 10.11 4.94 12.65
CA VAL A 301 9.91 6.39 12.68
C VAL A 301 8.43 6.68 12.96
N ILE A 302 8.16 7.29 14.11
CA ILE A 302 6.82 7.62 14.62
C ILE A 302 6.69 9.15 14.67
N PRO A 303 5.96 9.79 13.73
CA PRO A 303 5.74 11.23 13.72
C PRO A 303 4.69 11.65 14.77
N ASP A 304 4.54 12.95 14.99
CA ASP A 304 3.51 13.55 15.87
C ASP A 304 2.06 13.31 15.40
N LEU A 305 1.88 12.70 14.23
CA LEU A 305 0.61 12.14 13.78
C LEU A 305 0.02 11.15 14.80
N VAL A 306 0.89 10.42 15.51
CA VAL A 306 0.48 9.42 16.50
C VAL A 306 0.11 10.08 17.83
N ASN A 307 -1.04 9.69 18.37
CA ASN A 307 -1.56 10.15 19.65
C ASN A 307 -0.57 9.84 20.77
N ALA A 308 -0.45 10.73 21.77
CA ALA A 308 0.44 10.53 22.90
C ALA A 308 0.12 9.26 23.72
N ALA A 309 -1.16 8.86 23.78
CA ALA A 309 -1.57 7.59 24.38
C ALA A 309 -1.03 6.37 23.63
N GLY A 310 -0.72 6.51 22.33
CA GLY A 310 -0.18 5.48 21.44
C GLY A 310 -1.20 4.42 21.04
N TRP A 311 -1.89 3.83 22.01
CA TRP A 311 -2.83 2.72 21.84
C TRP A 311 -4.21 3.10 22.38
N GLU A 312 -5.28 2.62 21.74
CA GLU A 312 -6.67 2.86 22.16
C GLU A 312 -7.40 1.55 22.51
N PRO A 313 -8.44 1.58 23.36
CA PRO A 313 -9.23 0.38 23.70
C PRO A 313 -10.11 -0.08 22.53
N MET A 314 -10.44 -1.38 22.51
CA MET A 314 -11.46 -1.96 21.61
C MET A 314 -12.19 -3.14 22.26
N ALA A 315 -11.53 -4.29 22.42
CA ALA A 315 -12.11 -5.44 23.11
C ALA A 315 -12.31 -5.16 24.61
N ALA A 316 -13.49 -5.50 25.13
CA ALA A 316 -13.79 -5.36 26.55
C ALA A 316 -12.91 -6.32 27.37
N GLY A 317 -12.31 -5.81 28.45
CA GLY A 317 -11.44 -6.60 29.33
C GLY A 317 -10.09 -6.98 28.73
N ALA A 318 -9.68 -6.35 27.62
CA ALA A 318 -8.41 -6.66 26.98
C ALA A 318 -7.19 -6.35 27.85
N THR A 319 -6.24 -7.27 27.85
CA THR A 319 -4.90 -7.17 28.46
C THR A 319 -3.83 -7.33 27.38
N PRO A 320 -3.73 -6.38 26.44
CA PRO A 320 -2.85 -6.54 25.29
C PRO A 320 -1.37 -6.50 25.68
N PHE A 321 -0.56 -7.10 24.82
CA PHE A 321 0.90 -7.08 24.88
C PHE A 321 1.43 -6.12 23.81
N PHE A 322 1.37 -4.83 24.11
CA PHE A 322 1.84 -3.78 23.21
C PHE A 322 3.23 -3.27 23.62
N TYR A 323 4.12 -3.16 22.64
CA TYR A 323 5.52 -2.85 22.88
C TYR A 323 6.03 -1.79 21.90
N GLU A 324 6.98 -0.99 22.37
CA GLU A 324 7.76 -0.05 21.57
C GLU A 324 9.25 -0.20 21.94
N TYR A 325 10.13 -0.25 20.95
CA TYR A 325 11.58 -0.44 21.18
C TYR A 325 12.43 0.41 20.24
N GLN A 326 13.21 1.35 20.79
CA GLN A 326 14.14 2.20 20.02
C GLN A 326 13.48 2.93 18.82
N ASN A 327 12.21 3.31 18.94
CA ASN A 327 11.54 4.14 17.95
C ASN A 327 12.05 5.58 18.02
N THR A 328 11.98 6.30 16.90
CA THR A 328 12.41 7.70 16.78
C THR A 328 11.29 8.56 16.17
N GLY A 329 11.45 9.88 16.18
CA GLY A 329 10.46 10.82 15.65
C GLY A 329 9.61 11.48 16.75
N ALA A 330 8.89 12.54 16.37
CA ALA A 330 8.19 13.42 17.31
C ALA A 330 7.07 12.73 18.11
N GLY A 331 6.51 11.63 17.60
CA GLY A 331 5.49 10.83 18.28
C GLY A 331 6.03 9.63 19.06
N ALA A 332 7.35 9.39 19.08
CA ALA A 332 7.96 8.20 19.69
C ALA A 332 8.09 8.26 21.23
N SER A 333 7.80 9.40 21.86
CA SER A 333 7.86 9.51 23.32
C SER A 333 6.85 8.58 23.99
N THR A 334 7.32 7.72 24.90
CA THR A 334 6.48 6.74 25.60
C THR A 334 5.90 7.23 26.93
N SER A 335 6.24 8.44 27.38
CA SER A 335 5.91 8.98 28.71
C SER A 335 4.41 9.11 29.04
N LYS A 336 3.53 9.05 28.02
CA LYS A 336 2.07 9.15 28.17
C LYS A 336 1.32 7.92 27.66
N ARG A 337 2.03 6.86 27.29
CA ARG A 337 1.45 5.68 26.66
C ARG A 337 0.46 4.98 27.59
N GLN A 338 -0.62 4.51 27.00
CA GLN A 338 -1.58 3.60 27.63
C GLN A 338 -1.31 2.18 27.11
N TYR A 339 -1.60 1.15 27.92
CA TYR A 339 -1.45 -0.27 27.55
C TYR A 339 -0.03 -0.74 27.18
N LEU A 340 1.00 0.09 27.36
CA LEU A 340 2.37 -0.25 26.99
C LEU A 340 2.97 -1.23 28.00
N THR A 341 3.44 -2.37 27.50
CA THR A 341 4.29 -3.29 28.24
C THR A 341 5.75 -2.89 28.04
N SER A 342 6.49 -2.75 29.15
CA SER A 342 7.91 -2.39 29.09
C SER A 342 8.74 -3.50 28.43
N THR A 343 9.70 -3.12 27.59
CA THR A 343 10.69 -4.03 27.01
C THR A 343 12.04 -3.35 26.85
N THR A 344 13.12 -4.10 27.04
CA THR A 344 14.51 -3.70 26.77
C THR A 344 15.14 -4.51 25.65
N VAL A 345 14.38 -5.40 25.00
CA VAL A 345 14.84 -6.26 23.92
C VAL A 345 13.97 -6.09 22.68
N SER A 346 14.60 -6.09 21.50
CA SER A 346 13.89 -6.24 20.24
C SER A 346 13.56 -7.71 19.96
N GLN A 347 12.61 -7.93 19.08
CA GLN A 347 12.36 -9.22 18.46
C GLN A 347 13.25 -9.46 17.24
N THR A 348 13.41 -10.73 16.91
CA THR A 348 14.10 -11.19 15.70
C THR A 348 13.14 -11.99 14.84
N LYS A 349 13.42 -12.09 13.53
CA LYS A 349 12.65 -12.95 12.62
C LYS A 349 12.64 -14.41 13.08
N ALA A 350 13.77 -14.91 13.56
CA ALA A 350 13.87 -16.25 14.14
C ALA A 350 13.00 -16.42 15.39
N GLY A 351 12.96 -15.41 16.27
CA GLY A 351 12.09 -15.42 17.45
C GLY A 351 10.60 -15.45 17.07
N LEU A 352 10.18 -14.57 16.14
CA LEU A 352 8.80 -14.52 15.68
C LEU A 352 8.35 -15.81 14.98
N PHE A 353 9.20 -16.36 14.11
CA PHE A 353 8.83 -17.49 13.25
C PHE A 353 9.28 -18.86 13.80
N ALA A 354 9.78 -18.93 15.04
CA ALA A 354 10.36 -20.13 15.64
C ALA A 354 11.44 -20.77 14.73
N SER A 355 12.39 -19.94 14.28
CA SER A 355 13.51 -20.27 13.38
C SER A 355 13.13 -20.71 11.95
N ASP A 356 11.85 -20.81 11.64
CA ASP A 356 11.34 -21.22 10.34
C ASP A 356 11.21 -20.01 9.40
N THR A 357 12.37 -19.54 8.92
CA THR A 357 12.49 -18.35 8.06
C THR A 357 12.76 -18.68 6.60
N GLY A 358 12.80 -19.97 6.21
CA GLY A 358 13.17 -20.41 4.86
C GLY A 358 12.22 -19.95 3.76
N PHE A 359 11.00 -19.54 4.11
CA PHE A 359 10.03 -18.97 3.15
C PHE A 359 10.36 -17.53 2.74
N ILE A 360 11.17 -16.80 3.51
CA ILE A 360 11.51 -15.40 3.26
C ILE A 360 12.46 -15.31 2.06
N ASP A 361 12.21 -14.38 1.14
CA ASP A 361 13.14 -14.05 0.08
C ASP A 361 14.34 -13.26 0.63
N ALA A 362 15.53 -13.83 0.53
CA ALA A 362 16.77 -13.22 0.99
C ALA A 362 17.16 -11.96 0.19
N ALA A 363 16.58 -11.75 -1.00
CA ALA A 363 16.80 -10.56 -1.83
C ALA A 363 16.19 -9.27 -1.23
N TYR A 364 15.33 -9.38 -0.21
CA TYR A 364 14.77 -8.24 0.54
C TYR A 364 15.27 -8.25 1.99
N PRO A 365 16.59 -8.02 2.20
CA PRO A 365 17.21 -8.18 3.50
C PRO A 365 16.73 -7.15 4.52
N SER A 366 16.94 -7.54 5.78
CA SER A 366 16.63 -6.82 7.03
C SER A 366 16.97 -5.34 6.96
#